data_AF-A0AAN0JMB0-F1
#
_entry.id   AF-A0AAN0JMB0-F1
#
_cell.length_a   1.000
_cell.length_b   1.000
_cell.length_c   1.000
_cell.angle_alpha   90.00
_cell.angle_beta   90.00
_cell.angle_gamma   90.00
#
_symmetry.space_group_name_H-M   'P 1'
#
loop_
_entity.id
_entity.type
_entity.pdbx_description
1 polymer ?
#
loop_
_entity_poly.entity_id
_entity_poly.type
_entity_poly.pdbx_seq_one_letter_code
_entity_poly.pdbx_strand_id
1 'polypeptide(L)'
;MKLVSDVLKESHFIDADWFELGMGLNLPYPGLANISAKFTDPSRCLLECLSLWLTSANNHTWESLASALERMNQKPAATLIRNTYDDPASQIFQHYSDRISQVSLTDSCIQLLYTEGLITEDTQRKIERCGGSLSNTLRELMIAVSDDHSKLRSLGNILMELEESKPLAQNIIKDCDEIIDRSVTTVIVTPVTSRLNTVNHLPSPNAAVSTSACEFFFNAAYQPIFREVKGSFVTLCDELL
;
A
#
# COMPACT_ATOMS: atom_id res chain seq x y z
N MET A 1 -4.77 -2.02 -11.80
CA MET A 1 -5.28 -3.41 -12.02
C MET A 1 -4.27 -4.49 -11.67
N LYS A 2 -3.06 -4.48 -12.23
CA LYS A 2 -2.06 -5.55 -12.07
C LYS A 2 -1.67 -5.86 -10.63
N LEU A 3 -1.48 -4.82 -9.82
CA LEU A 3 -1.21 -4.92 -8.38
C LEU A 3 -2.19 -5.85 -7.64
N VAL A 4 -3.50 -5.65 -7.83
CA VAL A 4 -4.53 -6.47 -7.16
C VAL A 4 -4.47 -7.92 -7.63
N SER A 5 -4.24 -8.14 -8.92
CA SER A 5 -4.09 -9.50 -9.46
C SER A 5 -2.87 -10.21 -8.87
N ASP A 6 -1.75 -9.51 -8.68
CA ASP A 6 -0.54 -10.09 -8.09
C ASP A 6 -0.75 -10.43 -6.60
N VAL A 7 -1.47 -9.58 -5.86
CA VAL A 7 -1.86 -9.85 -4.45
C VAL A 7 -2.76 -11.10 -4.35
N LEU A 8 -3.75 -11.23 -5.23
CA LEU A 8 -4.65 -12.39 -5.23
C LEU A 8 -3.89 -13.70 -5.49
N LYS A 9 -2.95 -13.71 -6.45
CA LYS A 9 -2.14 -14.90 -6.74
C LYS A 9 -1.32 -15.36 -5.55
N GLU A 10 -0.76 -14.43 -4.81
CA GLU A 10 0.04 -14.75 -3.64
C GLU A 10 -0.82 -15.22 -2.46
N SER A 11 -2.05 -14.74 -2.37
CA SER A 11 -3.05 -15.29 -1.46
C SER A 11 -3.58 -16.68 -1.87
N HIS A 12 -3.01 -17.27 -2.92
CA HIS A 12 -3.42 -18.55 -3.52
C HIS A 12 -4.88 -18.58 -4.02
N PHE A 13 -5.38 -17.41 -4.46
CA PHE A 13 -6.68 -17.33 -5.10
C PHE A 13 -6.68 -18.11 -6.42
N ILE A 14 -7.77 -18.83 -6.69
CA ILE A 14 -7.95 -19.62 -7.91
C ILE A 14 -8.67 -18.76 -8.94
N ASP A 15 -8.02 -18.47 -10.08
CA ASP A 15 -8.58 -17.61 -11.13
C ASP A 15 -9.95 -18.08 -11.65
N ALA A 16 -10.27 -19.39 -11.56
CA ALA A 16 -11.58 -19.95 -11.93
C ALA A 16 -12.74 -19.41 -11.07
N ASP A 17 -12.46 -18.96 -9.85
CA ASP A 17 -13.47 -18.44 -8.92
C ASP A 17 -13.78 -16.95 -9.15
N TRP A 18 -13.29 -16.36 -10.25
CA TRP A 18 -13.47 -14.94 -10.56
C TRP A 18 -14.95 -14.49 -10.57
N PHE A 19 -15.87 -15.37 -10.97
CA PHE A 19 -17.29 -15.02 -11.06
C PHE A 19 -17.89 -14.83 -9.67
N GLU A 20 -17.60 -15.76 -8.76
CA GLU A 20 -18.00 -15.67 -7.36
C GLU A 20 -17.35 -14.45 -6.68
N LEU A 21 -16.09 -14.16 -7.01
CA LEU A 21 -15.40 -12.95 -6.55
C LEU A 21 -16.11 -11.68 -7.05
N GLY A 22 -16.48 -11.62 -8.33
CA GLY A 22 -17.22 -10.50 -8.89
C GLY A 22 -18.57 -10.28 -8.20
N MET A 23 -19.30 -11.37 -7.92
CA MET A 23 -20.54 -11.32 -7.13
C MET A 23 -20.27 -10.83 -5.70
N GLY A 24 -19.21 -11.34 -5.06
CA GLY A 24 -18.76 -10.91 -3.74
C GLY A 24 -18.40 -9.43 -3.70
N LEU A 25 -17.80 -8.89 -4.76
CA LEU A 25 -17.48 -7.46 -4.92
C LEU A 25 -18.71 -6.60 -5.26
N ASN A 26 -19.91 -7.18 -5.27
CA ASN A 26 -21.18 -6.54 -5.65
C ASN A 26 -21.15 -5.95 -7.07
N LEU A 27 -20.46 -6.59 -8.01
CA LEU A 27 -20.48 -6.18 -9.40
C LEU A 27 -21.81 -6.54 -10.08
N PRO A 28 -22.32 -5.70 -11.01
CA PRO A 28 -23.55 -6.01 -11.72
C PRO A 28 -23.45 -7.33 -12.48
N TYR A 29 -24.39 -8.24 -12.24
CA TYR A 29 -24.48 -9.53 -12.95
C TYR A 29 -24.38 -9.41 -14.48
N PRO A 30 -25.02 -8.43 -15.16
CA PRO A 30 -24.86 -8.27 -16.61
C PRO A 30 -23.41 -8.05 -17.04
N GLY A 31 -22.60 -7.34 -16.24
CA GLY A 31 -21.18 -7.14 -16.51
C GLY A 31 -20.38 -8.43 -16.40
N LEU A 32 -20.63 -9.23 -15.36
CA LEU A 32 -20.01 -10.54 -15.17
C LEU A 32 -20.41 -11.53 -16.27
N ALA A 33 -21.70 -11.58 -16.61
CA ALA A 33 -22.20 -12.41 -17.70
C ALA A 33 -21.52 -12.08 -19.04
N ASN A 34 -21.33 -10.78 -19.33
CA ASN A 34 -20.63 -10.35 -20.54
C ASN A 34 -19.16 -10.80 -20.57
N ILE A 35 -18.45 -10.76 -19.44
CA ILE A 35 -17.08 -11.28 -19.33
C ILE A 35 -17.07 -12.79 -19.62
N SER A 36 -17.98 -13.57 -19.01
CA SER A 36 -18.07 -15.01 -19.21
C SER A 36 -18.43 -15.43 -20.63
N ALA A 37 -19.18 -14.59 -21.36
CA ALA A 37 -19.55 -14.85 -22.75
C ALA A 37 -18.41 -14.52 -23.73
N LYS A 38 -17.55 -13.56 -23.37
CA LYS A 38 -16.49 -13.05 -24.24
C LYS A 38 -15.18 -13.83 -24.08
N PHE A 39 -14.89 -14.34 -22.90
CA PHE A 39 -13.62 -14.98 -22.57
C PHE A 39 -13.84 -16.35 -21.93
N THR A 40 -13.03 -17.33 -22.34
CA THR A 40 -13.03 -18.68 -21.79
C THR A 40 -11.86 -18.94 -20.84
N ASP A 41 -10.81 -18.12 -20.92
CA ASP A 41 -9.62 -18.23 -20.09
C ASP A 41 -9.87 -17.62 -18.69
N PRO A 42 -9.75 -18.41 -17.59
CA PRO A 42 -10.01 -17.92 -16.24
C PRO A 42 -9.15 -16.72 -15.84
N SER A 43 -7.87 -16.71 -16.19
CA SER A 43 -6.96 -15.62 -15.86
C SER A 43 -7.38 -14.33 -16.56
N ARG A 44 -7.81 -14.40 -17.83
CA ARG A 44 -8.37 -13.26 -18.55
C ARG A 44 -9.67 -12.78 -17.93
N CYS A 45 -10.57 -13.70 -17.57
CA CYS A 45 -11.83 -13.35 -16.92
C CYS A 45 -11.60 -12.63 -15.58
N LEU A 46 -10.65 -13.10 -14.77
CA LEU A 46 -10.27 -12.44 -13.52
C LEU A 46 -9.77 -11.02 -13.77
N LEU A 47 -8.87 -10.81 -14.74
CA LEU A 47 -8.37 -9.47 -15.06
C LEU A 47 -9.48 -8.51 -15.48
N GLU A 48 -10.40 -8.96 -16.32
CA GLU A 48 -11.54 -8.15 -16.77
C GLU A 48 -12.54 -7.89 -15.63
N CYS A 49 -12.73 -8.85 -14.72
CA CYS A 49 -13.53 -8.66 -13.51
C CYS A 49 -12.91 -7.62 -12.57
N LEU A 50 -11.59 -7.67 -12.36
CA LEU A 50 -10.87 -6.69 -11.56
C LEU A 50 -10.87 -5.31 -12.22
N SER A 51 -10.77 -5.26 -13.56
CA SER A 51 -10.91 -4.02 -14.33
C SER A 51 -12.29 -3.40 -14.11
N LEU A 52 -13.34 -4.21 -14.22
CA LEU A 52 -14.72 -3.77 -13.97
C LEU A 52 -14.91 -3.26 -12.54
N TRP A 53 -14.30 -3.91 -11.55
CA TRP A 53 -14.35 -3.48 -10.15
C TRP A 53 -13.63 -2.14 -9.93
N LEU A 54 -12.39 -2.02 -10.39
CA LEU A 54 -11.57 -0.81 -10.20
C LEU A 54 -12.10 0.41 -10.97
N THR A 55 -12.89 0.20 -12.01
CA THR A 55 -13.56 1.27 -12.79
C THR A 55 -14.99 1.56 -12.34
N SER A 56 -15.56 0.73 -11.46
CA SER A 56 -16.89 0.96 -10.90
C SER A 56 -16.91 2.14 -9.95
N ALA A 57 -18.07 2.81 -9.81
CA ALA A 57 -18.24 3.97 -8.93
C ALA A 57 -18.18 3.63 -7.42
N ASN A 58 -17.98 2.36 -7.07
CA ASN A 58 -17.87 1.93 -5.69
C ASN A 58 -16.46 2.22 -5.14
N ASN A 59 -16.36 2.48 -3.84
CA ASN A 59 -15.08 2.55 -3.14
C ASN A 59 -14.39 1.19 -3.22
N HIS A 60 -13.39 1.06 -4.09
CA HIS A 60 -12.61 -0.15 -4.30
C HIS A 60 -11.45 -0.20 -3.31
N THR A 61 -11.73 -0.59 -2.07
CA THR A 61 -10.73 -0.71 -1.00
C THR A 61 -10.25 -2.14 -0.82
N TRP A 62 -9.06 -2.31 -0.22
CA TRP A 62 -8.58 -3.61 0.25
C TRP A 62 -9.58 -4.30 1.19
N GLU A 63 -10.26 -3.55 2.06
CA GLU A 63 -11.32 -4.10 2.92
C GLU A 63 -12.50 -4.66 2.10
N SER A 64 -12.94 -3.98 1.03
CA SER A 64 -14.02 -4.50 0.20
C SER A 64 -13.63 -5.80 -0.52
N LEU A 65 -12.35 -5.95 -0.89
CA LEU A 65 -11.79 -7.17 -1.46
C LEU A 65 -11.69 -8.29 -0.41
N ALA A 66 -11.14 -7.99 0.78
CA ALA A 66 -11.04 -8.95 1.88
C ALA A 66 -12.42 -9.45 2.32
N SER A 67 -13.38 -8.54 2.46
CA SER A 67 -14.78 -8.86 2.74
C SER A 67 -15.42 -9.76 1.67
N ALA A 68 -15.10 -9.56 0.39
CA ALA A 68 -15.59 -10.42 -0.70
C ALA A 68 -14.99 -11.85 -0.60
N LEU A 69 -13.68 -11.94 -0.37
CA LEU A 69 -12.99 -13.21 -0.18
C LEU A 69 -13.52 -13.97 1.05
N GLU A 70 -13.80 -13.27 2.15
CA GLU A 70 -14.38 -13.85 3.35
C GLU A 70 -15.78 -14.45 3.09
N ARG A 71 -16.63 -13.76 2.31
CA ARG A 71 -17.93 -14.28 1.87
C ARG A 71 -17.83 -15.55 1.02
N MET A 72 -16.74 -15.71 0.27
CA MET A 72 -16.43 -16.91 -0.52
C MET A 72 -15.72 -18.00 0.28
N ASN A 73 -15.64 -17.86 1.61
CA ASN A 73 -14.94 -18.79 2.50
C ASN A 73 -13.41 -18.85 2.26
N GLN A 74 -12.83 -17.86 1.56
CA GLN A 74 -11.39 -17.67 1.38
C GLN A 74 -10.78 -16.89 2.56
N LYS A 75 -11.04 -17.37 3.78
CA LYS A 75 -10.64 -16.68 5.02
C LYS A 75 -9.14 -16.41 5.12
N PRO A 76 -8.22 -17.34 4.78
CA PRO A 76 -6.79 -17.06 4.84
C PRO A 76 -6.37 -15.89 3.93
N ALA A 77 -6.91 -15.84 2.71
CA ALA A 77 -6.64 -14.76 1.76
C ALA A 77 -7.19 -13.42 2.27
N ALA A 78 -8.41 -13.41 2.82
CA ALA A 78 -9.01 -12.22 3.41
C ALA A 78 -8.19 -11.69 4.60
N THR A 79 -7.76 -12.58 5.51
CA THR A 79 -6.94 -12.20 6.66
C THR A 79 -5.58 -11.67 6.23
N LEU A 80 -4.93 -12.30 5.24
CA LEU A 80 -3.67 -11.81 4.68
C LEU A 80 -3.82 -10.39 4.14
N ILE A 81 -4.82 -10.15 3.28
CA ILE A 81 -5.03 -8.83 2.67
C ILE A 81 -5.32 -7.77 3.73
N ARG A 82 -6.17 -8.08 4.71
CA ARG A 82 -6.55 -7.13 5.76
C ARG A 82 -5.36 -6.78 6.66
N ASN A 83 -4.55 -7.77 7.02
CA ASN A 83 -3.38 -7.54 7.88
C ASN A 83 -2.27 -6.76 7.16
N THR A 84 -2.16 -6.91 5.83
CA THR A 84 -1.07 -6.29 5.06
C THR A 84 -1.47 -4.95 4.46
N TYR A 85 -2.72 -4.76 4.01
CA TYR A 85 -3.08 -3.64 3.13
C TYR A 85 -4.27 -2.80 3.60
N ASP A 86 -4.89 -3.10 4.74
CA ASP A 86 -6.00 -2.28 5.28
C ASP A 86 -5.53 -0.98 5.95
N ASP A 87 -4.29 -0.56 5.72
CA ASP A 87 -3.77 0.72 6.18
C ASP A 87 -4.09 1.86 5.18
N PRO A 88 -4.12 3.12 5.64
CA PRO A 88 -4.41 4.26 4.79
C PRO A 88 -3.40 4.50 3.66
N ALA A 89 -2.11 4.17 3.84
CA ALA A 89 -1.08 4.39 2.82
C ALA A 89 -1.23 3.41 1.66
N SER A 90 -1.52 2.14 1.95
CA SER A 90 -1.82 1.11 0.95
C SER A 90 -3.05 1.45 0.11
N GLN A 91 -4.06 2.10 0.70
CA GLN A 91 -5.24 2.56 -0.04
C GLN A 91 -4.90 3.68 -1.04
N ILE A 92 -4.08 4.66 -0.64
CA ILE A 92 -3.60 5.69 -1.56
C ILE A 92 -2.74 5.06 -2.66
N PHE A 93 -1.80 4.19 -2.31
CA PHE A 93 -0.95 3.54 -3.29
C PHE A 93 -1.79 2.76 -4.31
N GLN A 94 -2.81 2.02 -3.85
CA GLN A 94 -3.73 1.30 -4.73
C GLN A 94 -4.42 2.25 -5.71
N HIS A 95 -4.94 3.38 -5.21
CA HIS A 95 -5.61 4.40 -6.02
C HIS A 95 -4.72 4.92 -7.16
N TYR A 96 -3.44 5.16 -6.88
CA TYR A 96 -2.49 5.66 -7.87
C TYR A 96 -1.75 4.57 -8.66
N SER A 97 -1.92 3.29 -8.31
CA SER A 97 -1.11 2.18 -8.83
C SER A 97 -1.10 2.07 -10.36
N ASP A 98 -2.23 2.36 -11.02
CA ASP A 98 -2.31 2.34 -12.49
C ASP A 98 -1.43 3.43 -13.12
N ARG A 99 -1.50 4.65 -12.59
CA ARG A 99 -0.70 5.79 -13.05
C ARG A 99 0.78 5.59 -12.73
N ILE A 100 1.11 5.07 -11.54
CA ILE A 100 2.48 4.71 -11.15
C ILE A 100 3.06 3.66 -12.11
N SER A 101 2.26 2.69 -12.54
CA SER A 101 2.71 1.62 -13.45
C SER A 101 3.17 2.10 -14.83
N GLN A 102 2.67 3.27 -15.25
CA GLN A 102 3.00 3.90 -16.54
C GLN A 102 4.24 4.80 -16.46
N VAL A 103 4.79 5.03 -15.27
CA VAL A 103 5.99 5.84 -15.11
C VAL A 103 7.22 5.06 -15.58
N SER A 104 8.03 5.72 -16.40
CA SER A 104 9.38 5.28 -16.75
C SER A 104 10.40 6.08 -15.94
N LEU A 105 11.19 5.40 -15.12
CA LEU A 105 12.19 6.02 -14.27
C LEU A 105 13.50 6.25 -15.01
N THR A 106 14.20 7.32 -14.63
CA THR A 106 15.62 7.50 -14.96
C THR A 106 16.49 6.68 -14.00
N ASP A 107 17.73 6.39 -14.39
CA ASP A 107 18.69 5.67 -13.54
C ASP A 107 18.87 6.34 -12.17
N SER A 108 18.84 7.67 -12.13
CA SER A 108 18.89 8.42 -10.88
C SER A 108 17.68 8.14 -9.98
N CYS A 109 16.47 8.08 -10.54
CA CYS A 109 15.26 7.77 -9.77
C CYS A 109 15.26 6.31 -9.30
N ILE A 110 15.76 5.38 -10.11
CA ILE A 110 15.89 3.96 -9.73
C ILE A 110 16.85 3.84 -8.54
N GLN A 111 17.99 4.53 -8.58
CA GLN A 111 18.94 4.55 -7.48
C GLN A 111 18.30 5.14 -6.22
N LEU A 112 17.52 6.22 -6.34
CA LEU A 112 16.80 6.80 -5.20
C LEU A 112 15.79 5.82 -4.58
N LEU A 113 15.06 5.04 -5.39
CA LEU A 113 14.16 4.01 -4.86
C LEU A 113 14.92 2.99 -4.01
N TYR A 114 16.10 2.57 -4.46
CA TYR A 114 16.93 1.63 -3.70
C TYR A 114 17.46 2.26 -2.41
N THR A 115 18.00 3.48 -2.47
CA THR A 115 18.57 4.15 -1.29
C THR A 115 17.52 4.51 -0.24
N GLU A 116 16.29 4.83 -0.68
CA GLU A 116 15.15 5.08 0.20
C GLU A 116 14.55 3.77 0.75
N GLY A 117 15.04 2.60 0.34
CA GLY A 117 14.55 1.29 0.79
C GLY A 117 13.16 0.92 0.26
N LEU A 118 12.73 1.54 -0.84
CA LEU A 118 11.47 1.21 -1.53
C LEU A 118 11.57 -0.09 -2.35
N ILE A 119 12.78 -0.46 -2.76
CA ILE A 119 13.05 -1.65 -3.55
C ILE A 119 14.33 -2.35 -3.08
N THR A 120 14.43 -3.64 -3.36
CA THR A 120 15.66 -4.42 -3.14
C THR A 120 16.64 -4.26 -4.32
N GLU A 121 17.88 -4.70 -4.14
CA GLU A 121 18.88 -4.73 -5.21
C GLU A 121 18.43 -5.60 -6.41
N ASP A 122 17.78 -6.73 -6.16
CA ASP A 122 17.25 -7.59 -7.22
C ASP A 122 16.14 -6.88 -8.02
N THR A 123 15.28 -6.15 -7.32
CA THR A 123 14.20 -5.35 -7.92
C THR A 123 14.77 -4.18 -8.72
N GLN A 124 15.83 -3.51 -8.25
CA GLN A 124 16.56 -2.48 -9.00
C GLN A 124 17.06 -3.05 -10.34
N ARG A 125 17.81 -4.16 -10.30
CA ARG A 125 18.33 -4.82 -11.52
C ARG A 125 17.22 -5.20 -12.50
N LYS A 126 16.04 -5.57 -12.00
CA LYS A 126 14.85 -5.86 -12.82
C LYS A 126 14.30 -4.61 -13.51
N ILE A 127 14.19 -3.49 -12.79
CA ILE A 127 13.71 -2.22 -13.36
C ILE A 127 14.67 -1.71 -14.44
N GLU A 128 15.98 -1.74 -14.18
CA GLU A 128 17.02 -1.33 -15.13
C GLU A 128 16.94 -2.16 -16.43
N ARG A 129 16.79 -3.47 -16.31
CA ARG A 129 16.60 -4.38 -17.48
C ARG A 129 15.31 -4.10 -18.25
N CYS A 130 14.29 -3.56 -17.59
CA CYS A 130 13.01 -3.18 -18.19
C CYS A 130 12.97 -1.70 -18.63
N GLY A 131 14.13 -1.02 -18.72
CA GLY A 131 14.20 0.36 -19.19
C GLY A 131 13.51 1.37 -18.27
N GLY A 132 13.50 1.11 -16.96
CA GLY A 132 12.91 2.02 -15.98
C GLY A 132 11.42 1.81 -15.68
N SER A 133 10.76 0.81 -16.30
CA SER A 133 9.32 0.58 -16.10
C SER A 133 9.00 0.07 -14.69
N LEU A 134 8.03 0.72 -14.02
CA LEU A 134 7.51 0.30 -12.71
C LEU A 134 6.40 -0.75 -12.79
N SER A 135 5.93 -1.12 -13.98
CA SER A 135 4.79 -2.02 -14.16
C SER A 135 4.95 -3.41 -13.52
N ASN A 136 6.18 -3.87 -13.32
CA ASN A 136 6.51 -5.17 -12.72
C ASN A 136 6.98 -5.06 -11.25
N THR A 137 6.86 -3.87 -10.66
CA THR A 137 7.45 -3.53 -9.36
C THR A 137 6.41 -2.96 -8.37
N LEU A 138 5.15 -2.81 -8.81
CA LEU A 138 4.08 -2.26 -7.98
C LEU A 138 3.86 -3.03 -6.68
N ARG A 139 4.04 -4.35 -6.71
CA ARG A 139 3.81 -5.19 -5.53
C ARG A 139 4.92 -4.98 -4.49
N GLU A 140 6.17 -4.98 -4.93
CA GLU A 140 7.33 -4.73 -4.07
C GLU A 140 7.26 -3.33 -3.43
N LEU A 141 6.87 -2.33 -4.22
CA LEU A 141 6.63 -0.97 -3.71
C LEU A 141 5.46 -0.93 -2.72
N MET A 142 4.38 -1.66 -2.98
CA MET A 142 3.25 -1.74 -2.05
C MET A 142 3.69 -2.31 -0.71
N ILE A 143 4.45 -3.42 -0.70
CA ILE A 143 4.94 -4.02 0.55
C ILE A 143 5.77 -3.02 1.34
N ALA A 144 6.71 -2.33 0.68
CA ALA A 144 7.53 -1.32 1.34
C ALA A 144 6.68 -0.18 1.93
N VAL A 145 5.61 0.22 1.24
CA VAL A 145 4.65 1.23 1.72
C VAL A 145 3.80 0.72 2.88
N SER A 146 3.35 -0.53 2.84
CA SER A 146 2.57 -1.16 3.91
C SER A 146 3.42 -1.36 5.18
N ASP A 147 4.70 -1.69 5.02
CA ASP A 147 5.63 -1.88 6.14
C ASP A 147 6.08 -0.54 6.77
N ASP A 148 6.27 0.50 5.95
CA ASP A 148 6.62 1.85 6.38
C ASP A 148 5.86 2.90 5.55
N HIS A 149 4.81 3.45 6.15
CA HIS A 149 3.92 4.41 5.48
C HIS A 149 4.66 5.68 5.00
N SER A 150 5.81 6.03 5.58
CA SER A 150 6.60 7.18 5.13
C SER A 150 7.17 6.97 3.72
N LYS A 151 7.33 5.72 3.29
CA LYS A 151 7.81 5.36 1.95
C LYS A 151 6.89 5.83 0.85
N LEU A 152 5.60 5.99 1.11
CA LEU A 152 4.67 6.54 0.12
C LEU A 152 5.01 8.00 -0.21
N ARG A 153 5.40 8.78 0.80
CA ARG A 153 5.89 10.15 0.60
C ARG A 153 7.24 10.15 -0.12
N SER A 154 8.18 9.28 0.26
CA SER A 154 9.46 9.14 -0.45
C SER A 154 9.25 8.80 -1.93
N LEU A 155 8.33 7.88 -2.25
CA LEU A 155 7.96 7.57 -3.63
C LEU A 155 7.41 8.81 -4.34
N GLY A 156 6.50 9.55 -3.72
CA GLY A 156 6.01 10.82 -4.24
C GLY A 156 7.14 11.81 -4.55
N ASN A 157 8.08 11.99 -3.63
CA ASN A 157 9.24 12.88 -3.82
C ASN A 157 10.14 12.42 -4.97
N ILE A 158 10.39 11.13 -5.12
CA ILE A 158 11.19 10.61 -6.24
C ILE A 158 10.47 10.86 -7.56
N LEU A 159 9.15 10.65 -7.61
CA LEU A 159 8.35 10.92 -8.81
C LEU A 159 8.27 12.42 -9.15
N MET A 160 8.56 13.33 -8.22
CA MET A 160 8.66 14.78 -8.48
C MET A 160 9.88 15.15 -9.33
N GLU A 161 10.94 14.33 -9.32
CA GLU A 161 12.16 14.56 -10.10
C GLU A 161 11.95 14.35 -11.61
N LEU A 162 10.83 13.72 -11.99
CA LEU A 162 10.46 13.44 -13.37
C LEU A 162 9.39 14.45 -13.82
N GLU A 163 9.72 15.26 -14.84
CA GLU A 163 8.83 16.30 -15.37
C GLU A 163 7.43 15.75 -15.73
N GLU A 164 7.37 14.59 -16.36
CA GLU A 164 6.12 13.97 -16.83
C GLU A 164 5.23 13.44 -15.69
N SER A 165 5.80 13.10 -14.54
CA SER A 165 5.04 12.58 -13.39
C SER A 165 4.80 13.58 -12.27
N LYS A 166 5.25 14.84 -12.39
CA LYS A 166 5.01 15.88 -11.37
C LYS A 166 3.55 16.00 -10.93
N PRO A 167 2.53 16.04 -11.83
CA PRO A 167 1.14 16.13 -11.39
C PRO A 167 0.67 14.88 -10.62
N LEU A 168 1.18 13.70 -10.96
CA LEU A 168 0.92 12.46 -10.22
C LEU A 168 1.55 12.53 -8.82
N ALA A 169 2.83 12.91 -8.77
CA ALA A 169 3.61 13.01 -7.55
C ALA A 169 3.01 14.01 -6.55
N GLN A 170 2.58 15.18 -7.02
CA GLN A 170 1.91 16.19 -6.19
C GLN A 170 0.62 15.65 -5.55
N ASN A 171 -0.20 14.94 -6.32
CA ASN A 171 -1.43 14.36 -5.79
C ASN A 171 -1.13 13.27 -4.75
N ILE A 172 -0.14 12.41 -4.99
CA ILE A 172 0.30 11.39 -4.01
C ILE A 172 0.74 12.07 -2.71
N ILE A 173 1.66 13.03 -2.79
CA ILE A 173 2.21 13.72 -1.60
C ILE A 173 1.08 14.42 -0.83
N LYS A 174 0.17 15.11 -1.52
CA LYS A 174 -0.95 15.79 -0.90
C LYS A 174 -1.85 14.83 -0.13
N ASP A 175 -2.27 13.73 -0.75
CA ASP A 175 -3.14 12.76 -0.10
C ASP A 175 -2.42 12.06 1.08
N CYS A 176 -1.09 11.86 0.99
CA CYS A 176 -0.28 11.38 2.11
C CYS A 176 -0.29 12.35 3.29
N ASP A 177 -0.11 13.64 3.02
CA ASP A 177 -0.09 14.68 4.05
C ASP A 177 -1.45 14.80 4.74
N GLU A 178 -2.55 14.68 3.99
CA GLU A 178 -3.90 14.68 4.56
C GLU A 178 -4.13 13.51 5.54
N ILE A 179 -3.52 12.34 5.32
CA ILE A 179 -3.55 11.21 6.26
C ILE A 179 -2.73 11.49 7.52
N ILE A 180 -1.53 12.03 7.36
CA ILE A 180 -0.64 12.36 8.48
C ILE A 180 -1.32 13.38 9.39
N ASP A 181 -1.90 14.45 8.81
CA ASP A 181 -2.59 15.50 9.56
C ASP A 181 -3.87 15.00 10.25
N ARG A 182 -4.63 14.11 9.60
CA ARG A 182 -5.82 13.48 10.21
C ARG A 182 -5.42 12.59 11.39
N SER A 183 -4.30 11.88 11.29
CA SER A 183 -3.78 11.05 12.38
C SER A 183 -3.34 11.89 13.58
N VAL A 184 -2.70 13.04 13.34
CA VAL A 184 -2.29 14.00 14.39
C VAL A 184 -3.50 14.65 15.08
N THR A 185 -4.52 15.04 14.30
CA THR A 185 -5.71 15.70 14.85
C THR A 185 -6.52 14.77 15.76
N THR A 186 -6.58 13.47 15.45
CA THR A 186 -7.31 12.47 16.26
C THR A 186 -6.67 12.27 17.64
N VAL A 187 -5.36 12.46 17.77
CA VAL A 187 -4.62 12.34 19.04
C VAL A 187 -4.84 13.57 19.94
N ILE A 188 -5.10 14.75 19.38
CA ILE A 188 -5.30 15.98 20.17
C ILE A 188 -6.70 16.03 20.83
N VAL A 189 -7.68 15.29 20.30
CA VAL A 189 -9.05 15.26 20.83
C VAL A 189 -9.29 14.07 21.77
N THR A 190 -8.45 13.90 22.79
CA THR A 190 -8.86 13.15 24.00
C THR A 190 -9.15 14.15 25.12
N PRO A 191 -10.41 14.36 25.54
CA PRO A 191 -10.66 15.14 26.74
C PRO A 191 -10.17 14.32 27.94
N VAL A 192 -9.06 14.74 28.53
CA VAL A 192 -8.62 14.24 29.84
C VAL A 192 -9.74 14.57 30.82
N THR A 193 -10.54 13.56 31.18
CA THR A 193 -11.55 13.70 32.22
C THR A 193 -10.86 13.61 33.57
N SER A 194 -10.14 14.67 33.95
CA SER A 194 -9.56 14.79 35.29
C SER A 194 -10.66 15.15 36.28
N ARG A 195 -11.11 14.16 37.04
CA ARG A 195 -11.77 14.38 38.35
C ARG A 195 -10.71 14.82 39.37
N LEU A 196 -10.74 16.08 39.83
CA LEU A 196 -10.83 16.46 41.25
C LEU A 196 -10.93 18.00 41.45
N ASN A 197 -12.03 18.43 42.09
CA ASN A 197 -12.20 19.43 43.15
C ASN A 197 -11.36 20.74 43.22
N THR A 198 -12.10 21.86 43.07
CA THR A 198 -12.21 23.01 44.02
C THR A 198 -11.25 24.21 43.93
N VAL A 199 -11.75 25.30 43.29
CA VAL A 199 -11.87 26.71 43.76
C VAL A 199 -10.58 27.54 44.01
N ASN A 200 -10.21 28.47 43.10
CA ASN A 200 -10.43 29.95 43.15
C ASN A 200 -9.41 30.82 42.36
N HIS A 201 -9.96 31.85 41.69
CA HIS A 201 -9.39 33.17 41.30
C HIS A 201 -8.50 33.39 40.04
N LEU A 202 -8.96 34.33 39.19
CA LEU A 202 -8.29 35.09 38.09
C LEU A 202 -7.77 36.46 38.64
N PRO A 203 -6.95 37.33 37.96
CA PRO A 203 -6.85 37.61 36.50
C PRO A 203 -5.44 37.70 35.84
N SER A 204 -5.45 37.68 34.49
CA SER A 204 -4.45 37.96 33.41
C SER A 204 -3.40 39.10 33.64
N PRO A 205 -2.47 39.48 32.70
CA PRO A 205 -2.11 38.98 31.35
C PRO A 205 -0.57 38.94 31.02
N ASN A 206 -0.15 38.33 29.90
CA ASN A 206 0.75 38.89 28.85
C ASN A 206 1.61 37.87 28.08
N ALA A 207 1.84 38.26 26.82
CA ALA A 207 2.53 37.61 25.71
C ALA A 207 3.95 37.09 25.95
N ALA A 208 4.33 36.04 25.22
CA ALA A 208 5.52 36.03 24.37
C ALA A 208 5.50 34.81 23.44
N VAL A 209 5.73 35.08 22.16
CA VAL A 209 6.12 34.10 21.13
C VAL A 209 7.42 33.42 21.58
N SER A 210 7.50 32.10 21.43
CA SER A 210 8.79 31.41 21.32
C SER A 210 8.65 30.23 20.37
N THR A 211 9.29 30.40 19.22
CA THR A 211 9.82 29.32 18.38
C THR A 211 10.47 28.24 19.25
N SER A 212 9.95 27.03 19.18
CA SER A 212 10.60 25.85 19.74
C SER A 212 10.55 24.75 18.70
N ALA A 213 11.73 24.29 18.31
CA ALA A 213 11.95 23.18 17.44
C ALA A 213 11.23 21.94 18.00
N CYS A 214 10.24 21.42 17.29
CA CYS A 214 9.74 20.08 17.59
C CYS A 214 10.73 19.07 17.02
N GLU A 215 11.63 18.61 17.89
CA GLU A 215 12.28 17.32 17.76
C GLU A 215 11.21 16.24 17.56
N PHE A 216 11.30 15.52 16.44
CA PHE A 216 10.47 14.36 16.16
C PHE A 216 10.89 13.22 17.09
N PHE A 217 10.12 13.00 18.16
CA PHE A 217 10.14 11.74 18.88
C PHE A 217 9.27 10.73 18.12
N PHE A 218 9.88 9.92 17.27
CA PHE A 218 9.25 8.67 16.85
C PHE A 218 9.18 7.75 18.06
N ASN A 219 7.96 7.43 18.47
CA ASN A 219 7.68 6.50 19.55
C ASN A 219 8.22 5.12 19.15
N ALA A 220 9.29 4.68 19.82
CA ALA A 220 9.98 3.41 19.60
C ALA A 220 9.19 2.20 20.16
N ALA A 221 7.93 2.04 19.75
CA ALA A 221 7.05 0.97 20.21
C ALA A 221 6.65 -0.03 19.11
N TYR A 222 7.40 -0.10 18.00
CA TYR A 222 7.31 -1.24 17.10
C TYR A 222 8.52 -2.16 17.33
N GLN A 223 8.27 -3.25 18.06
CA GLN A 223 9.20 -4.37 18.19
C GLN A 223 8.87 -5.37 17.06
N PRO A 224 9.66 -5.44 15.98
CA PRO A 224 9.50 -6.54 15.03
C PRO A 224 9.93 -7.82 15.74
N ILE A 225 9.00 -8.77 15.88
CA ILE A 225 9.31 -10.12 16.36
C ILE A 225 10.07 -10.84 15.24
N PHE A 226 11.37 -10.56 15.11
CA PHE A 226 12.27 -11.44 14.38
C PHE A 226 12.62 -12.61 15.31
N ARG A 227 11.95 -13.76 15.13
CA ARG A 227 12.60 -15.03 15.46
C ARG A 227 13.62 -15.32 14.39
N GLU A 228 14.86 -14.92 14.67
CA GLU A 228 16.06 -15.30 13.94
C GLU A 228 16.15 -16.84 13.92
N VAL A 229 15.65 -17.48 12.85
CA VAL A 229 16.04 -18.85 12.55
C VAL A 229 17.40 -18.74 11.87
N LYS A 230 18.48 -18.82 12.65
CA LYS A 230 19.83 -19.06 12.11
C LYS A 230 19.85 -20.46 11.47
N GLY A 231 19.38 -20.54 10.23
CA GLY A 231 19.66 -21.66 9.35
C GLY A 231 21.15 -21.64 9.01
N SER A 232 21.91 -22.53 9.63
CA SER A 232 23.27 -22.84 9.20
C SER A 232 23.20 -23.43 7.80
N PHE A 233 23.49 -22.63 6.78
CA PHE A 233 23.78 -23.15 5.44
C PHE A 233 25.21 -23.70 5.47
N VAL A 234 25.33 -25.00 5.67
CA VAL A 234 26.56 -25.73 5.37
C VAL A 234 26.69 -25.79 3.85
N THR A 235 27.67 -25.06 3.33
CA THR A 235 28.19 -25.23 1.97
C THR A 235 28.71 -26.65 1.83
N LEU A 236 28.12 -27.44 0.94
CA LEU A 236 28.61 -28.76 0.58
C LEU A 236 29.04 -28.72 -0.88
N CYS A 237 30.26 -28.24 -1.09
CA CYS A 237 31.04 -28.57 -2.28
C CYS A 237 32.13 -29.56 -1.86
N ASP A 238 32.32 -30.57 -2.72
CA ASP A 238 33.43 -31.51 -2.81
C ASP A 238 33.50 -32.65 -1.79
N GLU A 239 33.05 -33.83 -2.22
CA GLU A 239 33.91 -34.95 -2.61
C GLU A 239 33.04 -36.21 -2.66
N LEU A 240 33.01 -36.90 -3.80
CA LEU A 240 33.37 -38.31 -3.89
C LEU A 240 33.35 -38.75 -5.36
N LEU A 241 34.46 -39.41 -5.71
CA LEU A 241 34.81 -40.14 -6.93
C LEU A 241 33.69 -40.97 -7.54
#